data_AF-A0A6A6AIB4-F1
#
_entry.id   AF-A0A6A6AIB4-F1
#
_cell.length_a   1.000
_cell.length_b   1.000
_cell.length_c   1.000
_cell.angle_alpha   90.00
_cell.angle_beta   90.00
_cell.angle_gamma   90.00
#
_symmetry.space_group_name_H-M   'P 1'
#
loop_
_entity.id
_entity.type
_entity.pdbx_description
1 polymer ?
#
loop_
_entity_poly.entity_id
_entity_poly.type
_entity_poly.pdbx_seq_one_letter_code
_entity_poly.pdbx_strand_id
1 'polypeptide(L)'
;MALASSGGRQRGRGVSSDSESSTDMENQRKKLRGKELLTAGLATVATIHAAHGVYSSMEASESRRKLVGEGEMSPEEARKRKSKNMLQDAAAVGIAALGIKSAYSEWKEMNEQRHSVKELEARRRKRRKARERSEKEARLNALSPQNAYANPYAYPVAANPAYPSTTSYVDANPYSAMPPPPMGARY
;
A
#
# COMPACT_ATOMS: atom_id res chain seq x y z
N MET A 1 27.71 -20.32 51.96
CA MET A 1 27.03 -21.60 51.62
C MET A 1 25.53 -21.34 51.63
N ALA A 2 24.90 -21.52 50.46
CA ALA A 2 23.47 -21.60 50.11
C ALA A 2 22.39 -20.78 50.86
N LEU A 3 21.65 -19.96 50.11
CA LEU A 3 20.22 -19.73 50.34
C LEU A 3 19.46 -19.64 49.00
N ALA A 4 18.67 -20.69 48.79
CA ALA A 4 17.51 -20.92 47.94
C ALA A 4 17.19 -19.99 46.74
N SER A 5 17.25 -20.61 45.56
CA SER A 5 16.47 -20.26 44.37
C SER A 5 15.07 -20.89 44.45
N SER A 6 14.02 -20.07 44.32
CA SER A 6 12.74 -20.44 43.67
C SER A 6 12.02 -19.13 43.35
N GLY A 7 11.93 -18.73 42.09
CA GLY A 7 11.02 -19.34 41.12
C GLY A 7 9.88 -18.37 40.79
N GLY A 8 10.22 -17.11 40.52
CA GLY A 8 9.27 -16.12 40.04
C GLY A 8 8.77 -16.53 38.66
N ARG A 9 7.56 -17.09 38.61
CA ARG A 9 6.82 -17.35 37.37
C ARG A 9 6.50 -16.02 36.69
N GLN A 10 7.45 -15.48 35.94
CA GLN A 10 7.18 -14.53 34.87
C GLN A 10 6.41 -15.30 33.80
N ARG A 11 5.08 -15.21 33.87
CA ARG A 11 4.17 -15.65 32.82
C ARG A 11 4.63 -14.96 31.53
N GLY A 12 5.27 -15.74 30.68
CA GLY A 12 5.71 -15.31 29.37
C GLY A 12 4.55 -14.71 28.60
N ARG A 13 4.65 -13.41 28.34
CA ARG A 13 4.60 -12.85 26.98
C ARG A 13 3.65 -13.59 26.04
N GLY A 14 2.36 -13.54 26.34
CA GLY A 14 1.30 -13.91 25.41
C GLY A 14 1.15 -12.83 24.36
N VAL A 15 1.97 -12.91 23.32
CA VAL A 15 1.79 -12.41 21.95
C VAL A 15 0.75 -11.29 21.82
N SER A 16 1.26 -10.05 21.72
CA SER A 16 0.54 -8.94 21.10
C SER A 16 -0.16 -9.46 19.84
N SER A 17 -1.48 -9.46 19.85
CA SER A 17 -2.29 -9.75 18.69
C SER A 17 -2.02 -8.63 17.68
N ASP A 18 -1.02 -8.82 16.82
CA ASP A 18 -0.78 -8.04 15.60
C ASP A 18 -1.92 -8.28 14.59
N SER A 19 -3.18 -8.16 15.02
CA SER A 19 -4.36 -8.17 14.16
C SER A 19 -4.58 -6.78 13.60
N GLU A 20 -3.58 -6.28 12.87
CA GLU A 20 -3.77 -5.18 11.94
C GLU A 20 -4.84 -5.62 10.92
N SER A 21 -6.02 -4.99 10.98
CA SER A 21 -7.18 -5.35 10.15
C SER A 21 -6.85 -5.22 8.66
N SER A 22 -7.38 -6.11 7.82
CA SER A 22 -7.21 -6.00 6.35
C SER A 22 -7.67 -4.66 5.80
N THR A 23 -8.70 -4.08 6.39
CA THR A 23 -9.26 -2.80 5.98
C THR A 23 -8.31 -1.65 6.26
N ASP A 24 -7.60 -1.68 7.40
CA ASP A 24 -6.68 -0.62 7.78
C ASP A 24 -5.43 -0.59 6.87
N MET A 25 -4.92 -1.78 6.53
CA MET A 25 -3.84 -1.90 5.55
C MET A 25 -4.22 -1.41 4.14
N GLU A 26 -5.46 -1.64 3.70
CA GLU A 26 -5.91 -1.13 2.40
C GLU A 26 -6.02 0.40 2.41
N ASN A 27 -6.54 0.97 3.49
CA ASN A 27 -6.60 2.42 3.68
C ASN A 27 -5.21 3.04 3.73
N GLN A 28 -4.25 2.39 4.40
CA GLN A 28 -2.86 2.83 4.44
C GLN A 28 -2.21 2.81 3.05
N ARG A 29 -2.46 1.78 2.24
CA ARG A 29 -1.99 1.72 0.85
C ARG A 29 -2.55 2.84 -0.01
N LYS A 30 -3.85 3.12 0.11
CA LYS A 30 -4.50 4.21 -0.66
C LYS A 30 -3.91 5.57 -0.26
N LYS A 31 -3.69 5.81 1.04
CA LYS A 31 -3.04 7.03 1.54
C LYS A 31 -1.61 7.17 1.02
N LEU A 32 -0.81 6.11 1.06
CA LEU A 32 0.55 6.11 0.51
C LEU A 32 0.57 6.45 -0.98
N ARG A 33 -0.31 5.83 -1.78
CA ARG A 33 -0.40 6.13 -3.22
C ARG A 33 -0.88 7.56 -3.50
N GLY A 34 -1.80 8.09 -2.69
CA GLY A 34 -2.23 9.48 -2.81
C GLY A 34 -1.07 10.45 -2.56
N LYS A 35 -0.30 10.22 -1.49
CA LYS A 35 0.90 11.01 -1.19
C LYS A 35 1.93 10.92 -2.31
N GLU A 36 2.21 9.71 -2.82
CA GLU A 36 3.12 9.49 -3.96
C GLU A 36 2.81 10.35 -5.17
N LEU A 37 1.55 10.34 -5.59
CA LEU A 37 1.13 11.05 -6.81
C LEU A 37 1.24 12.56 -6.63
N LEU A 38 0.92 13.07 -5.43
CA LEU A 38 1.06 14.50 -5.13
C LEU A 38 2.53 14.92 -5.06
N THR A 39 3.36 14.18 -4.32
CA THR A 39 4.80 14.43 -4.18
C THR A 39 5.51 14.35 -5.54
N ALA A 40 5.24 13.31 -6.32
CA ALA A 40 5.81 13.15 -7.66
C ALA A 40 5.29 14.22 -8.62
N GLY A 41 4.00 14.51 -8.61
CA GLY A 41 3.39 15.55 -9.43
C GLY A 41 4.03 16.93 -9.16
N LEU A 42 4.14 17.31 -7.89
CA LEU A 42 4.74 18.59 -7.50
C LEU A 42 6.23 18.67 -7.91
N ALA A 43 6.99 17.60 -7.70
CA ALA A 43 8.39 17.55 -8.13
C ALA A 43 8.56 17.67 -9.65
N THR A 44 7.69 17.05 -10.45
CA THR A 44 7.76 17.15 -11.92
C THR A 44 7.49 18.56 -12.42
N VAL A 45 6.45 19.22 -11.91
CA VAL A 45 6.13 20.61 -12.28
C VAL A 45 7.27 21.55 -11.88
N ALA A 46 7.81 21.41 -10.68
CA ALA A 46 8.96 22.19 -10.22
C ALA A 46 10.18 22.02 -11.15
N THR A 47 10.44 20.79 -11.58
CA THR A 47 11.56 20.48 -12.49
C THR A 47 11.35 21.13 -13.86
N ILE A 48 10.15 21.01 -14.44
CA ILE A 48 9.80 21.66 -15.70
C ILE A 48 9.92 23.19 -15.57
N HIS A 49 9.47 23.75 -14.45
CA HIS A 49 9.54 25.20 -14.20
C HIS A 49 10.98 25.72 -14.17
N ALA A 50 11.88 24.99 -13.50
CA ALA A 50 13.29 25.33 -13.47
C ALA A 50 13.96 25.19 -14.85
N ALA A 51 13.70 24.09 -15.54
CA ALA A 51 14.28 23.83 -16.86
C ALA A 51 13.82 24.86 -17.90
N HIS A 52 12.54 25.21 -17.90
CA HIS A 52 11.96 26.17 -18.84
C HIS A 52 12.51 27.59 -18.65
N GLY A 53 12.66 28.03 -17.40
CA GLY A 53 13.24 29.34 -17.08
C GLY A 53 14.68 29.47 -17.60
N VAL A 54 15.54 28.49 -17.28
CA VAL A 54 16.94 28.48 -17.73
C VAL A 54 17.04 28.47 -19.25
N TYR A 55 16.25 27.64 -19.93
CA TYR A 55 16.25 27.57 -21.39
C TYR A 55 15.83 28.90 -22.03
N SER A 56 14.71 29.48 -21.59
CA SER A 56 14.21 30.76 -22.09
C SER A 56 15.24 31.89 -21.87
N SER A 57 15.96 31.85 -20.76
CA SER A 57 17.02 32.81 -20.44
C SER A 57 18.24 32.68 -21.34
N MET A 58 18.60 31.46 -21.72
CA MET A 58 19.66 31.19 -22.70
C MET A 58 19.31 31.80 -24.06
N GLU A 59 18.11 31.53 -24.59
CA GLU A 59 17.65 32.12 -25.87
C GLU A 59 17.64 33.65 -25.82
N ALA A 60 17.11 34.23 -24.72
CA ALA A 60 17.09 35.68 -24.52
C ALA A 60 18.52 36.27 -24.43
N SER A 61 19.49 35.50 -23.94
CA SER A 61 20.90 35.92 -23.89
C SER A 61 21.53 35.97 -25.27
N GLU A 62 21.28 34.96 -26.10
CA GLU A 62 21.75 34.93 -27.48
C GLU A 62 21.16 36.06 -28.31
N SER A 63 19.83 36.28 -28.20
CA SER A 63 19.13 37.38 -28.86
C SER A 63 19.70 38.75 -28.46
N ARG A 64 19.91 39.00 -27.15
CA ARG A 64 20.54 40.25 -26.69
C ARG A 64 21.94 40.43 -27.25
N ARG A 65 22.75 39.37 -27.32
CA ARG A 65 24.13 39.45 -27.82
C ARG A 65 24.15 39.84 -29.30
N LYS A 66 23.18 39.33 -30.07
CA LYS A 66 22.99 39.67 -31.48
C LYS A 66 22.56 41.14 -31.65
N LEU A 67 21.53 41.57 -30.93
CA LEU A 67 21.02 42.96 -31.00
C LEU A 67 22.06 44.01 -30.59
N VAL A 68 22.92 43.70 -29.62
CA VAL A 68 24.05 44.58 -29.25
C VAL A 68 25.11 44.62 -30.35
N GLY A 69 25.39 43.48 -31.00
CA GLY A 69 26.33 43.40 -32.12
C GLY A 69 25.84 44.12 -33.39
N GLU A 70 24.53 44.10 -33.64
CA GLU A 70 23.87 44.80 -34.76
C GLU A 70 23.64 46.29 -34.48
N GLY A 71 23.90 46.75 -33.25
CA GLY A 71 23.72 48.15 -32.84
C GLY A 71 22.27 48.55 -32.55
N GLU A 72 21.32 47.63 -32.66
CA GLU A 72 19.90 47.85 -32.35
C GLU A 72 19.60 47.97 -30.85
N MET A 73 20.51 47.49 -29.99
CA MET A 73 20.40 47.57 -28.54
C MET A 73 21.68 48.12 -27.92
N SER A 74 21.54 49.07 -26.99
CA SER A 74 22.70 49.57 -26.25
C SER A 74 23.24 48.52 -25.27
N PRO A 75 24.56 48.47 -25.03
CA PRO A 75 25.16 47.54 -24.06
C PRO A 75 24.59 47.71 -22.63
N GLU A 76 24.20 48.93 -22.26
CA GLU A 76 23.60 49.21 -20.96
C GLU A 76 22.20 48.61 -20.82
N GLU A 77 21.39 48.72 -21.87
CA GLU A 77 20.06 48.13 -21.88
C GLU A 77 20.13 46.59 -21.83
N ALA A 78 21.07 46.00 -22.56
CA ALA A 78 21.32 44.56 -22.52
C ALA A 78 21.70 44.08 -21.11
N ARG A 79 22.52 44.85 -20.37
CA ARG A 79 22.88 44.54 -18.98
C ARG A 79 21.66 44.59 -18.06
N LYS A 80 20.79 45.62 -18.19
CA LYS A 80 19.56 45.71 -17.40
C LYS A 80 18.64 44.51 -17.64
N ARG A 81 18.42 44.14 -18.90
CA ARG A 81 17.59 42.97 -19.27
C ARG A 81 18.20 41.66 -18.76
N LYS A 82 19.52 41.51 -18.83
CA LYS A 82 20.22 40.33 -18.27
C LYS A 82 19.99 40.19 -16.77
N SER A 83 20.20 41.26 -16.00
CA SER A 83 20.03 41.21 -14.54
C SER A 83 18.59 40.87 -14.13
N LYS A 84 17.60 41.41 -14.86
CA LYS A 84 16.18 41.10 -14.63
C LYS A 84 15.87 39.62 -14.86
N ASN A 85 16.33 39.06 -15.98
CA ASN A 85 16.10 37.65 -16.30
C ASN A 85 16.82 36.74 -15.29
N MET A 86 18.08 37.02 -14.97
CA MET A 86 18.83 36.27 -13.96
C MET A 86 18.11 36.22 -12.61
N LEU A 87 17.52 37.34 -12.19
CA LEU A 87 16.76 37.38 -10.93
C LEU A 87 15.52 36.49 -11.00
N GLN A 88 14.78 36.55 -12.11
CA GLN A 88 13.59 35.72 -12.32
C GLN A 88 13.94 34.23 -12.37
N ASP A 89 15.01 33.86 -13.08
CA ASP A 89 15.47 32.48 -13.17
C ASP A 89 15.97 31.97 -11.81
N ALA A 90 16.74 32.78 -11.08
CA ALA A 90 17.20 32.43 -9.75
C ALA A 90 16.04 32.23 -8.77
N ALA A 91 15.02 33.08 -8.84
CA ALA A 91 13.80 32.92 -8.04
C ALA A 91 13.03 31.65 -8.42
N ALA A 92 12.84 31.40 -9.72
CA ALA A 92 12.16 30.21 -10.23
C ALA A 92 12.88 28.92 -9.82
N VAL A 93 14.20 28.86 -9.97
CA VAL A 93 15.05 27.74 -9.54
C VAL A 93 15.02 27.60 -8.01
N GLY A 94 15.03 28.70 -7.27
CA GLY A 94 14.93 28.67 -5.81
C GLY A 94 13.62 28.07 -5.31
N ILE A 95 12.49 28.47 -5.89
CA ILE A 95 11.17 27.90 -5.57
C ILE A 95 11.12 26.43 -5.96
N ALA A 96 11.61 26.08 -7.16
CA ALA A 96 11.64 24.70 -7.62
C ALA A 96 12.52 23.81 -6.71
N ALA A 97 13.69 24.30 -6.31
CA ALA A 97 14.59 23.59 -5.42
C ALA A 97 13.96 23.34 -4.05
N LEU A 98 13.21 24.32 -3.51
CA LEU A 98 12.44 24.12 -2.28
C LEU A 98 11.33 23.08 -2.46
N GLY A 99 10.59 23.13 -3.57
CA GLY A 99 9.55 22.15 -3.89
C GLY A 99 10.11 20.73 -4.02
N ILE A 100 11.21 20.57 -4.76
CA ILE A 100 11.91 19.29 -4.93
C ILE A 100 12.48 18.81 -3.60
N LYS A 101 13.06 19.69 -2.78
CA LYS A 101 13.60 19.34 -1.47
C LYS A 101 12.51 18.79 -0.54
N SER A 102 11.37 19.47 -0.45
CA SER A 102 10.23 19.02 0.35
C SER A 102 9.71 17.66 -0.14
N ALA A 103 9.57 17.53 -1.47
CA ALA A 103 9.13 16.28 -2.08
C ALA A 103 10.11 15.12 -1.83
N TYR A 104 11.42 15.40 -1.86
CA TYR A 104 12.46 14.39 -1.61
C TYR A 104 12.42 13.87 -0.17
N SER A 105 12.23 14.75 0.83
CA SER A 105 12.09 14.30 2.22
C SER A 105 10.86 13.41 2.43
N GLU A 106 9.71 13.78 1.87
CA GLU A 106 8.49 12.97 1.96
C GLU A 106 8.64 11.62 1.26
N TRP A 107 9.29 11.62 0.09
CA TRP A 107 9.53 10.40 -0.68
C TRP A 107 10.42 9.40 0.08
N LYS A 108 11.41 9.88 0.84
CA LYS A 108 12.26 9.01 1.68
C LYS A 108 11.45 8.33 2.79
N GLU A 109 10.63 9.08 3.52
CA GLU A 109 9.77 8.53 4.58
C GLU A 109 8.79 7.50 4.02
N MET A 110 8.21 7.81 2.87
CA MET A 110 7.30 6.92 2.16
C MET A 110 7.97 5.64 1.65
N ASN A 111 9.24 5.70 1.25
CA ASN A 111 10.01 4.51 0.87
C ASN A 111 10.20 3.55 2.06
N GLU A 112 10.48 4.09 3.25
CA GLU A 112 10.54 3.29 4.49
C GLU A 112 9.18 2.66 4.83
N GLN A 113 8.08 3.42 4.68
CA GLN A 113 6.71 2.91 4.87
C GLN A 113 6.34 1.83 3.82
N ARG A 114 6.82 1.93 2.59
CA ARG A 114 6.67 0.86 1.58
C ARG A 114 7.37 -0.43 2.00
N HIS A 115 8.56 -0.33 2.58
CA HIS A 115 9.30 -1.50 3.05
C HIS A 115 8.55 -2.23 4.17
N SER A 116 8.02 -1.51 5.15
CA SER A 116 7.25 -2.11 6.26
C SER A 116 5.94 -2.77 5.78
N VAL A 117 5.19 -2.11 4.89
CA VAL A 117 3.96 -2.69 4.30
C VAL A 117 4.28 -3.94 3.48
N LYS A 118 5.39 -3.94 2.73
CA LYS A 118 5.83 -5.08 1.92
C LYS A 118 6.26 -6.27 2.79
N GLU A 119 6.96 -6.01 3.88
CA GLU A 119 7.35 -7.04 4.85
C GLU A 119 6.12 -7.66 5.52
N LEU A 120 5.17 -6.82 5.95
CA LEU A 120 3.93 -7.26 6.59
C LEU A 120 3.06 -8.08 5.62
N GLU A 121 2.96 -7.65 4.35
CA GLU A 121 2.31 -8.42 3.30
C GLU A 121 3.00 -9.76 3.03
N ALA A 122 4.34 -9.78 2.98
CA ALA A 122 5.10 -11.02 2.80
C ALA A 122 4.88 -12.00 3.96
N ARG A 123 4.86 -11.51 5.21
CA ARG A 123 4.57 -12.28 6.41
C ARG A 123 3.15 -12.83 6.38
N ARG A 124 2.15 -12.02 5.98
CA ARG A 124 0.75 -12.45 5.83
C ARG A 124 0.57 -13.47 4.71
N ARG A 125 1.22 -13.28 3.57
CA ARG A 125 1.21 -14.24 2.45
C ARG A 125 1.82 -15.58 2.85
N LYS A 126 2.93 -15.57 3.61
CA LYS A 126 3.53 -16.80 4.17
C LYS A 126 2.56 -17.51 5.11
N ARG A 127 1.94 -16.79 6.05
CA ARG A 127 0.93 -17.35 6.97
C ARG A 127 -0.27 -17.93 6.23
N ARG A 128 -0.79 -17.23 5.22
CA ARG A 128 -1.91 -17.73 4.39
C ARG A 128 -1.56 -19.03 3.67
N LYS A 129 -0.37 -19.09 3.05
CA LYS A 129 0.11 -20.32 2.39
C LYS A 129 0.32 -21.47 3.37
N ALA A 130 0.80 -21.20 4.59
CA ALA A 130 0.97 -22.22 5.62
C ALA A 130 -0.38 -22.79 6.09
N ARG A 131 -1.40 -21.93 6.28
CA ARG A 131 -2.77 -22.37 6.60
C ARG A 131 -3.37 -23.21 5.47
N GLU A 132 -3.25 -22.74 4.23
CA GLU A 132 -3.77 -23.47 3.07
C GLU A 132 -3.08 -24.84 2.87
N ARG A 133 -1.78 -24.94 3.15
CA ARG A 133 -1.07 -26.24 3.14
C ARG A 133 -1.57 -27.16 4.24
N SER A 134 -1.68 -26.65 5.47
CA SER A 134 -2.19 -27.42 6.62
C SER A 134 -3.63 -27.89 6.39
N GLU A 135 -4.50 -27.05 5.84
CA GLU A 135 -5.88 -27.42 5.50
C GLU A 135 -5.94 -28.47 4.39
N LYS A 136 -5.09 -28.36 3.35
CA LYS A 136 -4.98 -29.38 2.29
C LYS A 136 -4.48 -30.71 2.85
N GLU A 137 -3.43 -30.69 3.68
CA GLU A 137 -2.89 -31.88 4.34
C GLU A 137 -3.94 -32.50 5.28
N ALA A 138 -4.63 -31.71 6.09
CA ALA A 138 -5.70 -32.18 6.96
C ALA A 138 -6.86 -32.80 6.16
N ARG A 139 -7.25 -32.19 5.03
CA ARG A 139 -8.31 -32.71 4.16
C ARG A 139 -7.90 -34.02 3.48
N LEU A 140 -6.66 -34.12 3.00
CA LEU A 140 -6.12 -35.36 2.44
C LEU A 140 -5.99 -36.46 3.50
N ASN A 141 -5.60 -36.09 4.72
CA ASN A 141 -5.46 -37.04 5.82
C ASN A 141 -6.82 -37.51 6.36
N ALA A 142 -7.86 -36.67 6.31
CA ALA A 142 -9.25 -37.02 6.62
C ALA A 142 -9.89 -37.92 5.54
N LEU A 143 -9.42 -37.86 4.30
CA LEU A 143 -9.86 -38.71 3.19
C LEU A 143 -9.05 -40.03 3.07
N SER A 144 -8.01 -40.21 3.89
CA SER A 144 -7.21 -41.43 3.91
C SER A 144 -7.96 -42.56 4.64
N PRO A 145 -8.17 -43.74 4.02
CA PRO A 145 -8.90 -44.85 4.64
C PRO A 145 -8.24 -45.40 5.92
N GLN A 146 -6.96 -45.07 6.16
CA GLN A 146 -6.25 -45.42 7.40
C GLN A 146 -6.71 -44.60 8.62
N ASN A 147 -7.31 -43.43 8.42
CA ASN A 147 -7.62 -42.47 9.50
C ASN A 147 -9.08 -42.48 9.96
N ALA A 148 -9.91 -43.36 9.40
CA ALA A 148 -11.29 -43.59 9.83
C ALA A 148 -11.40 -44.05 11.31
N TYR A 149 -10.28 -44.40 11.95
CA TYR A 149 -10.22 -44.86 13.34
C TYR A 149 -9.62 -43.83 14.33
N ALA A 150 -9.17 -42.66 13.88
CA ALA A 150 -8.32 -41.79 14.71
C ALA A 150 -9.04 -40.63 15.43
N ASN A 151 -10.33 -40.40 15.21
CA ASN A 151 -11.08 -39.31 15.87
C ASN A 151 -12.32 -39.82 16.61
N PRO A 152 -12.22 -40.15 17.92
CA PRO A 152 -13.37 -40.54 18.73
C PRO A 152 -14.34 -39.38 19.06
N TYR A 153 -14.01 -38.14 18.66
CA TYR A 153 -14.84 -36.93 18.85
C TYR A 153 -15.30 -36.28 17.54
N ALA A 154 -15.03 -36.88 16.38
CA ALA A 154 -15.65 -36.45 15.14
C ALA A 154 -17.11 -36.94 15.17
N TYR A 155 -18.05 -36.04 15.45
CA TYR A 155 -19.47 -36.33 15.29
C TYR A 155 -19.72 -36.80 13.84
N PRO A 156 -20.17 -38.05 13.63
CA PRO A 156 -20.60 -38.45 12.31
C PRO A 156 -21.90 -37.71 12.01
N VAL A 157 -21.90 -36.86 10.98
CA VAL A 157 -23.15 -36.53 10.29
C VAL A 157 -23.67 -37.85 9.74
N ALA A 158 -24.66 -38.42 10.41
CA ALA A 158 -25.32 -39.62 9.95
C ALA A 158 -25.91 -39.34 8.57
N ALA A 159 -25.34 -39.97 7.55
CA ALA A 159 -25.96 -40.05 6.23
C ALA A 159 -27.25 -40.86 6.38
N ASN A 160 -28.37 -40.15 6.52
CA ASN A 160 -29.69 -40.76 6.48
C ASN A 160 -29.90 -41.33 5.06
N PRO A 161 -30.11 -42.65 4.88
CA PRO A 161 -30.12 -43.29 3.56
C PRO A 161 -31.39 -43.01 2.74
N ALA A 162 -32.24 -42.07 3.18
CA ALA A 162 -33.55 -41.82 2.58
C ALA A 162 -33.55 -40.82 1.41
N TYR A 163 -32.43 -40.17 1.07
CA TYR A 163 -32.38 -39.24 -0.06
C TYR A 163 -31.08 -39.36 -0.88
N PRO A 164 -31.16 -39.40 -2.22
CA PRO A 164 -29.98 -39.48 -3.06
C PRO A 164 -29.13 -38.21 -2.92
N SER A 165 -27.85 -38.41 -2.67
CA SER A 165 -26.80 -37.39 -2.63
C SER A 165 -26.67 -36.72 -4.00
N THR A 166 -27.21 -35.51 -4.13
CA THR A 166 -26.89 -34.63 -5.26
C THR A 166 -25.70 -33.76 -4.90
N THR A 167 -24.58 -34.07 -5.54
CA THR A 167 -23.57 -33.14 -6.03
C THR A 167 -23.94 -31.64 -5.96
N SER A 168 -22.96 -30.85 -5.50
CA SER A 168 -22.78 -29.40 -5.68
C SER A 168 -23.78 -28.45 -5.00
N TYR A 169 -23.26 -27.59 -4.10
CA TYR A 169 -23.89 -26.31 -3.78
C TYR A 169 -22.84 -25.20 -3.79
N VAL A 170 -22.65 -24.61 -4.98
CA VAL A 170 -22.35 -23.18 -5.09
C VAL A 170 -23.65 -22.58 -5.56
N ASP A 171 -24.38 -21.88 -4.69
CA ASP A 171 -25.40 -20.98 -5.18
C ASP A 171 -25.52 -19.75 -4.28
N ALA A 172 -25.18 -18.61 -4.88
CA ALA A 172 -25.41 -17.28 -4.35
C ALA A 172 -26.88 -16.88 -4.59
N ASN A 173 -27.82 -17.68 -4.04
CA ASN A 173 -29.23 -17.47 -4.28
C ASN A 173 -29.82 -16.48 -3.25
N PRO A 174 -30.29 -15.29 -3.66
CA PRO A 174 -30.80 -14.27 -2.74
C PRO A 174 -32.15 -14.63 -2.09
N TYR A 175 -32.72 -15.80 -2.40
CA TYR A 175 -34.00 -16.26 -1.86
C TYR A 175 -33.89 -17.22 -0.66
N SER A 176 -32.69 -17.49 -0.13
CA SER A 176 -32.54 -18.32 1.08
C SER A 176 -33.04 -17.64 2.37
N ALA A 177 -33.44 -16.36 2.28
CA ALA A 177 -33.87 -15.51 3.40
C ALA A 177 -35.39 -15.30 3.47
N MET A 178 -36.21 -16.19 2.92
CA MET A 178 -37.66 -16.16 3.15
C MET A 178 -38.01 -16.93 4.44
N PRO A 179 -38.71 -16.32 5.41
CA PRO A 179 -39.21 -17.03 6.57
C PRO A 179 -40.25 -18.08 6.15
N PRO A 180 -40.33 -19.23 6.84
CA PRO A 180 -41.31 -20.25 6.52
C PRO A 180 -42.74 -19.70 6.67
N PRO A 181 -43.67 -20.01 5.74
CA PRO A 181 -45.06 -19.59 5.85
C PRO A 181 -45.73 -20.22 7.09
N PRO A 182 -46.67 -19.51 7.74
CA PRO A 182 -47.29 -19.95 8.98
C PRO A 182 -48.09 -21.25 8.77
N MET A 183 -47.75 -22.28 9.54
CA MET A 183 -48.56 -23.50 9.60
C MET A 183 -49.89 -23.19 10.28
N GLY A 184 -50.98 -23.37 9.53
CA GLY A 184 -52.32 -22.93 9.88
C GLY A 184 -52.96 -23.58 11.11
N ALA A 185 -54.05 -22.94 11.54
CA ALA A 185 -54.98 -23.39 12.56
C ALA A 185 -55.41 -24.85 12.38
N ARG A 186 -55.53 -25.57 13.49
CA ARG A 186 -56.31 -26.80 13.55
C ARG A 186 -57.50 -26.57 14.49
N TYR A 187 -58.67 -26.92 13.96
CA TYR A 187 -59.96 -27.03 14.63
C TYR A 187 -59.90 -27.89 15.88
#